data_AF-A0A2D9X306-F1
#
_entry.id   AF-A0A2D9X306-F1
#
_cell.length_a   1.000
_cell.length_b   1.000
_cell.length_c   1.000
_cell.angle_alpha   90.00
_cell.angle_beta   90.00
_cell.angle_gamma   90.00
#
_symmetry.space_group_name_H-M   'P 1'
#
loop_
_entity.id
_entity.type
_entity.pdbx_description
1 polymer ?
#
loop_
_entity_poly.entity_id
_entity_poly.type
_entity_poly.pdbx_seq_one_letter_code
_entity_poly.pdbx_strand_id
1 'polypeptide(L)'
;MTTFEELENCVKQNDAMSFLICYLKLLNQNESLDLPKSTNKKDLEMEWEDIIPPNCKNGLPSFYSALSTLWLSLLQKPNLNESDNLIKTLLETLEHNQQASQPKEGGIFVTKSDDYSLENKLLTNPLPKENILQEINIAINKKDSLTFLENYCYLCIIDTTFTLPQRTTQEHIENEWNIILNKITSSHSMPITEISKIYFNLIHTHGIPNNKNTIILFYKSLTNKKKAT
;
A
#
# COMPACT_ATOMS: atom_id res chain seq x y z
N MET A 1 6.84 30.67 8.13
CA MET A 1 6.03 31.52 7.22
C MET A 1 5.79 30.71 5.99
N THR A 2 4.54 30.51 5.60
CA THR A 2 4.19 29.78 4.38
C THR A 2 4.20 30.76 3.21
N THR A 3 4.70 30.35 2.04
CA THR A 3 4.82 31.26 0.88
C THR A 3 4.09 30.69 -0.35
N PHE A 4 3.78 31.55 -1.32
CA PHE A 4 3.21 31.12 -2.61
C PHE A 4 4.16 30.19 -3.40
N GLU A 5 5.46 30.26 -3.17
CA GLU A 5 6.45 29.33 -3.75
C GLU A 5 6.28 27.90 -3.19
N GLU A 6 5.87 27.75 -1.93
CA GLU A 6 5.58 26.45 -1.34
C GLU A 6 4.35 25.80 -1.99
N LEU A 7 3.34 26.59 -2.35
CA LEU A 7 2.18 26.10 -3.12
C LEU A 7 2.59 25.59 -4.50
N GLU A 8 3.39 26.36 -5.23
CA GLU A 8 3.87 25.98 -6.56
C GLU A 8 4.69 24.68 -6.51
N ASN A 9 5.54 24.53 -5.48
CA ASN A 9 6.30 23.31 -5.26
C ASN A 9 5.40 22.10 -4.96
N CYS A 10 4.32 22.28 -4.19
CA CYS A 10 3.36 21.21 -3.93
C CYS A 10 2.63 20.76 -5.20
N VAL A 11 2.26 21.69 -6.09
CA VAL A 11 1.66 21.36 -7.39
C VAL A 11 2.63 20.56 -8.26
N LYS A 12 3.90 21.01 -8.37
CA LYS A 12 4.94 20.31 -9.15
C LYS A 12 5.22 18.91 -8.64
N GLN A 13 5.11 18.70 -7.33
CA GLN A 13 5.29 17.40 -6.67
C GLN A 13 4.02 16.54 -6.67
N ASN A 14 2.91 17.06 -7.22
CA ASN A 14 1.60 16.41 -7.21
C ASN A 14 1.13 16.06 -5.78
N ASP A 15 1.49 16.90 -4.79
CA ASP A 15 1.16 16.73 -3.37
C ASP A 15 -0.03 17.61 -2.97
N ALA A 16 -1.24 17.07 -3.18
CA ALA A 16 -2.49 17.74 -2.88
C ALA A 16 -2.72 17.99 -1.37
N MET A 17 -2.12 17.16 -0.50
CA MET A 17 -2.27 17.29 0.95
C MET A 17 -1.46 18.47 1.48
N SER A 18 -0.17 18.51 1.15
CA SER A 18 0.70 19.62 1.54
C SER A 18 0.27 20.93 0.88
N PHE A 19 -0.24 20.86 -0.35
CA PHE A 19 -0.84 22.02 -1.01
C PHE A 19 -2.01 22.57 -0.20
N LEU A 20 -2.98 21.73 0.18
CA LEU A 20 -4.16 22.20 0.90
C LEU A 20 -3.81 22.76 2.28
N ILE A 21 -2.83 22.18 2.97
CA ILE A 21 -2.31 22.71 4.25
C ILE A 21 -1.70 24.10 4.03
N CYS A 22 -0.83 24.26 3.03
CA CYS A 22 -0.22 25.55 2.73
C CYS A 22 -1.27 26.59 2.31
N TYR A 23 -2.26 26.18 1.52
CA TYR A 23 -3.33 27.02 1.02
C TYR A 23 -4.21 27.54 2.17
N LEU A 24 -4.60 26.65 3.09
CA LEU A 24 -5.36 27.01 4.28
C LEU A 24 -4.53 27.85 5.28
N LYS A 25 -3.21 27.63 5.36
CA LYS A 25 -2.32 28.46 6.18
C LYS A 25 -2.21 29.89 5.67
N LEU A 26 -2.17 30.08 4.34
CA LEU A 26 -2.18 31.38 3.70
C LEU A 26 -3.53 32.09 3.91
N LEU A 27 -4.65 31.36 3.74
CA LEU A 27 -5.98 31.86 4.09
C LEU A 27 -6.06 32.32 5.56
N ASN A 28 -5.53 31.52 6.49
CA ASN A 28 -5.49 31.85 7.92
C ASN A 28 -4.56 33.05 8.23
N GLN A 29 -3.69 33.45 7.31
CA GLN A 29 -2.84 34.64 7.38
C GLN A 29 -3.49 35.87 6.73
N ASN A 30 -4.79 35.81 6.42
CA ASN A 30 -5.58 36.85 5.73
C ASN A 30 -5.15 37.13 4.27
N GLU A 31 -4.50 36.18 3.61
CA GLU A 31 -4.29 36.28 2.16
C GLU A 31 -5.62 36.17 1.41
N SER A 32 -5.78 36.96 0.34
CA SER A 32 -6.99 36.96 -0.50
C SER A 32 -7.02 35.74 -1.43
N LEU A 33 -7.34 34.58 -0.84
CA LEU A 33 -7.53 33.32 -1.53
C LEU A 33 -9.01 32.93 -1.47
N ASP A 34 -9.50 32.30 -2.53
CA ASP A 34 -10.88 31.81 -2.58
C ASP A 34 -10.93 30.33 -2.21
N LEU A 35 -12.03 29.93 -1.55
CA LEU A 35 -12.34 28.53 -1.29
C LEU A 35 -13.43 28.06 -2.25
N PRO A 36 -13.33 26.82 -2.74
CA PRO A 36 -14.36 26.27 -3.60
C PRO A 36 -15.62 25.99 -2.79
N LYS A 37 -16.77 26.11 -3.46
CA LYS A 37 -18.11 26.02 -2.85
C LYS A 37 -18.85 24.76 -3.25
N SER A 38 -18.42 24.11 -4.32
CA SER A 38 -19.09 22.89 -4.78
C SER A 38 -18.89 21.72 -3.82
N THR A 39 -19.90 20.86 -3.75
CA THR A 39 -19.90 19.60 -3.00
C THR A 39 -19.82 18.38 -3.94
N ASN A 40 -19.75 18.62 -5.25
CA ASN A 40 -19.57 17.59 -6.27
C ASN A 40 -18.10 17.53 -6.69
N LYS A 41 -17.53 16.32 -6.74
CA LYS A 41 -16.11 16.12 -7.08
C LYS A 41 -15.71 16.70 -8.44
N LYS A 42 -16.51 16.51 -9.50
CA LYS A 42 -16.15 16.99 -10.85
C LYS A 42 -16.19 18.52 -10.94
N ASP A 43 -17.19 19.12 -10.30
CA ASP A 43 -17.31 20.57 -10.26
C ASP A 43 -16.22 21.20 -9.39
N LEU A 44 -15.81 20.50 -8.32
CA LEU A 44 -14.65 20.88 -7.50
C LEU A 44 -13.34 20.84 -8.26
N GLU A 45 -13.11 19.84 -9.11
CA GLU A 45 -11.89 19.76 -9.94
C GLU A 45 -11.76 21.01 -10.81
N MET A 46 -12.86 21.44 -11.44
CA MET A 46 -12.90 22.67 -12.24
C MET A 46 -12.77 23.94 -11.39
N GLU A 47 -13.48 24.03 -10.25
CA GLU A 47 -13.37 25.18 -9.35
C GLU A 47 -11.94 25.35 -8.83
N TRP A 48 -11.24 24.26 -8.51
CA TRP A 48 -9.85 24.31 -8.09
C TRP A 48 -8.94 24.84 -9.20
N GLU A 49 -9.12 24.42 -10.46
CA GLU A 49 -8.35 24.96 -11.59
C GLU A 49 -8.57 26.48 -11.78
N ASP A 50 -9.76 26.96 -11.46
CA ASP A 50 -10.13 28.37 -11.59
C ASP A 50 -9.58 29.24 -10.45
N ILE A 51 -9.74 28.81 -9.19
CA ILE A 51 -9.46 29.63 -7.99
C ILE A 51 -8.01 29.60 -7.54
N ILE A 52 -7.23 28.58 -7.90
CA ILE A 52 -5.83 28.54 -7.45
C ILE A 52 -5.01 29.67 -8.10
N PRO A 53 -3.96 30.16 -7.42
CA PRO A 53 -3.09 31.20 -7.94
C PRO A 53 -2.58 30.86 -9.35
N PRO A 54 -2.45 31.86 -10.25
CA PRO A 54 -1.99 31.63 -11.63
C PRO A 54 -0.69 30.83 -11.74
N ASN A 55 0.21 31.02 -10.77
CA ASN A 55 1.52 30.36 -10.70
C ASN A 55 1.43 28.85 -10.37
N CYS A 56 0.23 28.36 -10.03
CA CYS A 56 -0.07 26.98 -9.64
C CYS A 56 -0.98 26.26 -10.65
N LYS A 57 -1.40 26.91 -11.76
CA LYS A 57 -2.38 26.38 -12.74
C LYS A 57 -1.84 25.25 -13.65
N ASN A 58 -0.60 24.86 -13.45
CA ASN A 58 0.15 23.84 -14.18
C ASN A 58 0.10 22.47 -13.49
N GLY A 59 -0.92 22.22 -12.66
CA GLY A 59 -1.17 20.92 -12.05
C GLY A 59 -1.58 19.86 -13.05
N LEU A 60 -1.30 18.60 -12.74
CA LEU A 60 -1.81 17.47 -13.52
C LEU A 60 -3.29 17.21 -13.17
N PRO A 61 -4.09 16.61 -14.06
CA PRO A 61 -5.48 16.22 -13.74
C PRO A 61 -5.58 15.33 -12.49
N SER A 62 -4.56 14.50 -12.24
CA SER A 62 -4.45 13.69 -11.02
C SER A 62 -4.33 14.51 -9.75
N PHE A 63 -3.70 15.68 -9.80
CA PHE A 63 -3.53 16.59 -8.68
C PHE A 63 -4.89 17.18 -8.27
N TYR A 64 -5.62 17.75 -9.23
CA TYR A 64 -6.94 18.35 -8.98
C TYR A 64 -7.94 17.31 -8.49
N SER A 65 -7.87 16.08 -9.02
CA SER A 65 -8.71 14.99 -8.56
C SER A 65 -8.40 14.55 -7.12
N ALA A 66 -7.12 14.49 -6.76
CA ALA A 66 -6.68 14.21 -5.40
C ALA A 66 -7.09 15.33 -4.44
N LEU A 67 -6.87 16.59 -4.82
CA LEU A 67 -7.22 17.79 -4.04
C LEU A 67 -8.72 17.87 -3.77
N SER A 68 -9.55 17.63 -4.78
CA SER A 68 -11.01 17.62 -4.65
C SER A 68 -11.51 16.49 -3.75
N THR A 69 -10.90 15.31 -3.84
CA THR A 69 -11.23 14.17 -2.97
C THR A 69 -10.89 14.50 -1.52
N LEU A 70 -9.72 15.12 -1.29
CA LEU A 70 -9.23 15.49 0.02
C LEU A 70 -10.11 16.58 0.65
N TRP A 71 -10.47 17.60 -0.13
CA TRP A 71 -11.41 18.65 0.26
C TRP A 71 -12.77 18.11 0.70
N LEU A 72 -13.38 17.22 -0.10
CA LEU A 72 -14.65 16.58 0.26
C LEU A 72 -14.54 15.74 1.53
N SER A 73 -13.45 14.99 1.70
CA SER A 73 -13.24 14.16 2.89
C SER A 73 -13.13 14.98 4.17
N LEU A 74 -12.65 16.22 4.08
CA LEU A 74 -12.63 17.14 5.21
C LEU A 74 -14.03 17.64 5.52
N LEU A 75 -14.78 18.08 4.51
CA LEU A 75 -16.13 18.62 4.67
C LEU A 75 -17.14 17.60 5.22
N GLN A 76 -16.93 16.30 4.98
CA GLN A 76 -17.82 15.23 5.46
C GLN A 76 -17.60 14.84 6.93
N LYS A 77 -16.66 15.47 7.66
CA LYS A 77 -16.44 15.13 9.07
C LYS A 77 -17.56 15.71 9.97
N PRO A 78 -18.12 14.89 10.90
CA PRO A 78 -19.35 15.21 11.63
C PRO A 78 -19.28 16.39 12.62
N ASN A 79 -18.12 17.04 12.80
CA ASN A 79 -17.91 18.11 13.79
C ASN A 79 -17.66 19.51 13.19
N LEU A 80 -17.87 19.72 11.89
CA LEU A 80 -17.60 21.02 11.24
C LEU A 80 -18.66 22.11 11.50
N ASN A 81 -19.80 21.77 12.10
CA ASN A 81 -20.94 22.66 12.23
C ASN A 81 -20.91 23.60 13.46
N GLU A 82 -19.91 23.48 14.36
CA GLU A 82 -19.95 24.18 15.67
C GLU A 82 -18.75 25.09 15.99
N SER A 83 -17.78 25.27 15.09
CA SER A 83 -16.59 26.09 15.38
C SER A 83 -16.59 27.44 14.65
N ASP A 84 -16.50 28.54 15.40
CA ASP A 84 -16.26 29.92 14.90
C ASP A 84 -14.94 30.10 14.10
N ASN A 85 -14.15 29.03 13.92
CA ASN A 85 -12.85 29.07 13.26
C ASN A 85 -12.60 27.82 12.39
N LEU A 86 -13.51 27.62 11.42
CA LEU A 86 -13.53 26.48 10.49
C LEU A 86 -12.16 26.21 9.83
N ILE A 87 -11.42 27.25 9.44
CA ILE A 87 -10.08 27.12 8.83
C ILE A 87 -9.08 26.52 9.82
N LYS A 88 -9.12 26.93 11.09
CA LYS A 88 -8.23 26.43 12.13
C LYS A 88 -8.51 24.94 12.43
N THR A 89 -9.79 24.55 12.50
CA THR A 89 -10.18 23.15 12.71
C THR A 89 -9.81 22.26 11.52
N LEU A 90 -9.92 22.77 10.30
CA LEU A 90 -9.46 22.09 9.09
C LEU A 90 -7.94 21.91 9.09
N LEU A 91 -7.19 22.96 9.48
CA LEU A 91 -5.73 22.90 9.62
C LEU A 91 -5.29 21.90 10.68
N GLU A 92 -5.86 21.95 11.88
CA GLU A 92 -5.55 21.00 12.96
C GLU A 92 -5.83 19.55 12.54
N THR A 93 -6.93 19.33 11.80
CA THR A 93 -7.29 18.01 11.27
C THR A 93 -6.29 17.53 10.21
N LEU A 94 -5.87 18.42 9.31
CA LEU A 94 -4.91 18.11 8.26
C LEU A 94 -3.50 17.91 8.83
N GLU A 95 -3.06 18.74 9.76
CA GLU A 95 -1.77 18.62 10.43
C GLU A 95 -1.71 17.37 11.31
N HIS A 96 -2.80 16.99 11.98
CA HIS A 96 -2.88 15.73 12.71
C HIS A 96 -2.75 14.52 11.77
N ASN A 97 -3.43 14.55 10.62
CA ASN A 97 -3.28 13.55 9.57
C ASN A 97 -1.85 13.55 8.97
N GLN A 98 -1.20 14.71 8.89
CA GLN A 98 0.20 14.85 8.45
C GLN A 98 1.19 14.32 9.49
N GLN A 99 0.95 14.53 10.79
CA GLN A 99 1.79 14.05 11.90
C GLN A 99 1.66 12.53 12.12
N ALA A 100 0.46 11.95 11.93
CA ALA A 100 0.30 10.50 11.83
C ALA A 100 1.06 9.89 10.62
N SER A 101 1.52 10.76 9.71
CA SER A 101 2.22 10.43 8.48
C SER A 101 3.70 10.89 8.47
N GLN A 102 4.25 11.42 9.57
CA GLN A 102 5.67 11.84 9.63
C GLN A 102 6.61 10.71 10.12
N PRO A 103 7.42 10.11 9.24
CA PRO A 103 8.71 9.54 9.61
C PRO A 103 9.79 10.65 9.63
N LYS A 104 10.81 10.44 10.47
CA LYS A 104 12.00 11.31 10.60
C LYS A 104 12.64 11.65 9.25
N GLU A 105 13.13 12.89 9.18
CA GLU A 105 13.84 13.59 8.09
C GLU A 105 14.42 12.74 6.95
N GLY A 106 14.17 13.18 5.71
CA GLY A 106 14.86 12.73 4.48
C GLY A 106 14.14 11.69 3.62
N GLY A 107 12.86 11.41 3.87
CA GLY A 107 12.11 10.34 3.20
C GLY A 107 11.55 10.72 1.82
N ILE A 108 12.04 10.04 0.79
CA ILE A 108 11.35 9.84 -0.50
C ILE A 108 9.87 9.55 -0.23
N PHE A 109 8.95 10.27 -0.88
CA PHE A 109 7.51 10.01 -0.81
C PHE A 109 7.21 8.60 -1.36
N VAL A 110 7.24 7.62 -0.46
CA VAL A 110 6.71 6.28 -0.71
C VAL A 110 5.23 6.39 -0.40
N THR A 111 4.40 6.55 -1.43
CA THR A 111 3.00 6.13 -1.37
C THR A 111 2.99 4.79 -0.64
N LYS A 112 2.36 4.69 0.54
CA LYS A 112 2.14 3.40 1.20
C LYS A 112 1.29 2.59 0.24
N SER A 113 1.96 1.88 -0.66
CA SER A 113 1.36 0.89 -1.53
C SER A 113 0.53 -0.01 -0.62
N ASP A 114 -0.56 -0.56 -1.14
CA ASP A 114 -1.25 -1.70 -0.51
C ASP A 114 -0.23 -2.78 -0.08
N ASP A 115 0.93 -2.80 -0.75
CA ASP A 115 2.09 -3.57 -0.39
C ASP A 115 2.65 -3.34 1.00
N TYR A 116 2.81 -2.07 1.41
CA TYR A 116 3.34 -1.67 2.71
C TYR A 116 2.34 -1.98 3.83
N SER A 117 1.04 -1.77 3.58
CA SER A 117 -0.01 -2.09 4.56
C SER A 117 -0.14 -3.60 4.79
N LEU A 118 -0.05 -4.40 3.73
CA LEU A 118 -0.03 -5.86 3.85
C LEU A 118 1.24 -6.34 4.56
N GLU A 119 2.40 -5.84 4.15
CA GLU A 119 3.69 -6.15 4.80
C GLU A 119 3.65 -5.82 6.29
N ASN A 120 3.19 -4.62 6.65
CA ASN A 120 3.08 -4.23 8.05
C ASN A 120 2.10 -5.14 8.80
N LYS A 121 0.95 -5.50 8.23
CA LYS A 121 0.00 -6.45 8.84
C LYS A 121 0.61 -7.84 9.08
N LEU A 122 1.35 -8.37 8.11
CA LEU A 122 2.03 -9.67 8.21
C LEU A 122 3.11 -9.67 9.30
N LEU A 123 3.73 -8.51 9.56
CA LEU A 123 4.85 -8.38 10.48
C LEU A 123 4.46 -7.94 11.89
N THR A 124 3.46 -7.07 12.03
CA THR A 124 3.06 -6.52 13.33
C THR A 124 2.01 -7.38 14.04
N ASN A 125 1.25 -8.20 13.30
CA ASN A 125 0.26 -9.10 13.89
C ASN A 125 0.21 -10.43 13.12
N PRO A 126 1.29 -11.23 13.14
CA PRO A 126 1.32 -12.51 12.45
C PRO A 126 0.34 -13.49 13.08
N LEU A 127 -0.36 -14.25 12.25
CA LEU A 127 -1.06 -15.46 12.67
C LEU A 127 -0.10 -16.43 13.39
N PRO A 128 -0.57 -17.16 14.42
CA PRO A 128 0.23 -18.17 15.11
C PRO A 128 0.80 -19.19 14.12
N LYS A 129 2.09 -19.53 14.28
CA LYS A 129 2.81 -20.46 13.41
C LYS A 129 2.12 -21.83 13.33
N GLU A 130 1.57 -22.29 14.44
CA GLU A 130 0.85 -23.56 14.55
C GLU A 130 -0.36 -23.59 13.63
N ASN A 131 -1.10 -22.48 13.53
CA ASN A 131 -2.26 -22.37 12.64
C ASN A 131 -1.83 -22.45 11.17
N ILE A 132 -0.73 -21.79 10.80
CA ILE A 132 -0.19 -21.85 9.44
C ILE A 132 0.27 -23.25 9.08
N LEU A 133 0.94 -23.95 10.00
CA LEU A 133 1.34 -25.35 9.80
C LEU A 133 0.13 -26.28 9.64
N GLN A 134 -0.96 -26.03 10.37
CA GLN A 134 -2.21 -26.76 10.18
C GLN A 134 -2.80 -26.52 8.78
N GLU A 135 -2.86 -25.27 8.32
CA GLU A 135 -3.34 -24.94 6.96
C GLU A 135 -2.46 -25.57 5.87
N ILE A 136 -1.13 -25.60 6.06
CA ILE A 136 -0.20 -26.30 5.17
C ILE A 136 -0.54 -27.80 5.11
N ASN A 137 -0.73 -28.45 6.25
CA ASN A 137 -1.09 -29.87 6.29
C ASN A 137 -2.46 -30.15 5.65
N ILE A 138 -3.44 -29.27 5.85
CA ILE A 138 -4.75 -29.35 5.19
C ILE A 138 -4.58 -29.24 3.67
N ALA A 139 -3.78 -28.29 3.18
CA ALA A 139 -3.50 -28.12 1.76
C ALA A 139 -2.80 -29.35 1.17
N ILE A 140 -1.83 -29.93 1.89
CA ILE A 140 -1.15 -31.16 1.50
C ILE A 140 -2.15 -32.32 1.35
N ASN A 141 -3.02 -32.50 2.33
CA ASN A 141 -4.04 -33.56 2.31
C ASN A 141 -5.05 -33.38 1.18
N LYS A 142 -5.41 -32.12 0.88
CA LYS A 142 -6.31 -31.77 -0.24
C LYS A 142 -5.63 -31.75 -1.60
N LYS A 143 -4.30 -31.93 -1.66
CA LYS A 143 -3.48 -31.76 -2.87
C LYS A 143 -3.65 -30.37 -3.52
N ASP A 144 -3.86 -29.35 -2.70
CA ASP A 144 -4.05 -27.97 -3.15
C ASP A 144 -2.71 -27.24 -3.23
N SER A 145 -2.11 -27.28 -4.42
CA SER A 145 -0.82 -26.67 -4.74
C SER A 145 -0.76 -25.17 -4.45
N LEU A 146 -1.86 -24.44 -4.68
CA LEU A 146 -1.90 -23.00 -4.58
C LEU A 146 -2.04 -22.54 -3.12
N THR A 147 -2.94 -23.18 -2.36
CA THR A 147 -3.06 -22.95 -0.92
C THR A 147 -1.80 -23.38 -0.17
N PHE A 148 -1.16 -24.48 -0.60
CA PHE A 148 0.12 -24.90 -0.04
C PHE A 148 1.19 -23.81 -0.21
N LEU A 149 1.41 -23.34 -1.45
CA LEU A 149 2.42 -22.33 -1.75
C LEU A 149 2.15 -21.01 -1.03
N GLU A 150 0.89 -20.57 -0.95
CA GLU A 150 0.51 -19.33 -0.24
C GLU A 150 0.90 -19.41 1.24
N ASN A 151 0.46 -20.46 1.93
CA ASN A 151 0.75 -20.63 3.36
C ASN A 151 2.23 -20.90 3.63
N TYR A 152 2.93 -21.60 2.73
CA TYR A 152 4.37 -21.80 2.87
C TYR A 152 5.15 -20.50 2.68
N CYS A 153 4.77 -19.64 1.72
CA CYS A 153 5.34 -18.30 1.59
C CYS A 153 5.09 -17.46 2.85
N TYR A 154 3.87 -17.52 3.41
CA TYR A 154 3.57 -16.86 4.68
C TYR A 154 4.48 -17.35 5.80
N LEU A 155 4.67 -18.67 5.94
CA LEU A 155 5.55 -19.26 6.94
C LEU A 155 7.00 -18.75 6.80
N CYS A 156 7.53 -18.68 5.58
CA CYS A 156 8.87 -18.12 5.31
C CYS A 156 8.99 -16.63 5.64
N ILE A 157 7.89 -15.86 5.60
CA ILE A 157 7.88 -14.44 5.98
C ILE A 157 8.01 -14.30 7.50
N ILE A 158 7.27 -15.11 8.28
CA ILE A 158 7.21 -15.00 9.73
C ILE A 158 8.34 -15.76 10.45
N ASP A 159 8.92 -16.78 9.81
CA ASP A 159 9.96 -17.63 10.38
C ASP A 159 11.08 -17.89 9.35
N THR A 160 12.25 -17.28 9.60
CA THR A 160 13.41 -17.35 8.70
C THR A 160 14.11 -18.71 8.70
N THR A 161 13.72 -19.64 9.57
CA THR A 161 14.24 -21.01 9.53
C THR A 161 13.71 -21.81 8.34
N PHE A 162 12.58 -21.37 7.75
CA PHE A 162 12.02 -21.94 6.54
C PHE A 162 12.47 -21.15 5.32
N THR A 163 12.91 -21.86 4.29
CA THR A 163 13.46 -21.27 3.06
C THR A 163 12.71 -21.74 1.84
N LEU A 164 12.51 -20.84 0.88
CA LEU A 164 12.05 -21.19 -0.47
C LEU A 164 13.20 -21.65 -1.36
N PRO A 165 12.91 -22.39 -2.44
CA PRO A 165 13.93 -22.76 -3.39
C PRO A 165 14.66 -21.55 -3.99
N GLN A 166 15.97 -21.64 -4.19
CA GLN A 166 16.76 -20.50 -4.72
C GLN A 166 17.26 -20.72 -6.14
N ARG A 167 17.14 -21.94 -6.66
CA ARG A 167 17.54 -22.28 -8.03
C ARG A 167 16.39 -22.04 -9.00
N THR A 168 16.73 -21.70 -10.24
CA THR A 168 15.76 -21.31 -11.27
C THR A 168 15.41 -22.44 -12.24
N THR A 169 16.20 -23.51 -12.32
CA THR A 169 15.89 -24.65 -13.20
C THR A 169 14.82 -25.53 -12.57
N GLN A 170 13.85 -25.96 -13.38
CA GLN A 170 12.69 -26.74 -12.92
C GLN A 170 13.06 -28.02 -12.14
N GLU A 171 14.02 -28.81 -12.63
CA GLU A 171 14.47 -30.04 -11.94
C GLU A 171 14.98 -29.77 -10.52
N HIS A 172 15.76 -28.70 -10.35
CA HIS A 172 16.25 -28.31 -9.02
C HIS A 172 15.11 -27.79 -8.13
N ILE A 173 14.18 -27.02 -8.68
CA ILE A 173 12.99 -26.55 -7.96
C ILE A 173 12.18 -27.75 -7.46
N GLU A 174 11.93 -28.75 -8.31
CA GLU A 174 11.20 -29.97 -7.95
C GLU A 174 11.90 -30.76 -6.84
N ASN A 175 13.23 -30.91 -6.93
CA ASN A 175 14.03 -31.55 -5.90
C ASN A 175 14.00 -30.79 -4.56
N GLU A 176 14.13 -29.47 -4.58
CA GLU A 176 14.07 -28.65 -3.36
C GLU A 176 12.67 -28.69 -2.73
N TRP A 177 11.59 -28.71 -3.52
CA TRP A 177 10.23 -28.87 -3.00
C TRP A 177 10.01 -30.23 -2.34
N ASN A 178 10.54 -31.31 -2.92
CA ASN A 178 10.51 -32.63 -2.28
C ASN A 178 11.22 -32.62 -0.92
N ILE A 179 12.39 -31.99 -0.83
CA ILE A 179 13.13 -31.86 0.44
C ILE A 179 12.32 -31.06 1.46
N ILE A 180 11.72 -29.95 1.04
CA ILE A 180 10.90 -29.10 1.89
C ILE A 180 9.68 -29.86 2.42
N LEU A 181 8.93 -30.52 1.55
CA LEU A 181 7.73 -31.25 1.93
C LEU A 181 8.04 -32.41 2.89
N ASN A 182 9.14 -33.14 2.65
CA ASN A 182 9.59 -34.21 3.54
C ASN A 182 10.00 -33.72 4.94
N LYS A 183 10.39 -32.44 5.09
CA LYS A 183 10.65 -31.83 6.40
C LYS A 183 9.36 -31.49 7.15
N ILE A 184 8.28 -31.22 6.43
CA ILE A 184 6.98 -30.83 7.00
C ILE A 184 6.16 -32.08 7.34
N THR A 185 6.16 -33.06 6.45
CA THR A 185 5.45 -34.33 6.60
C THR A 185 6.29 -35.47 6.03
N SER A 186 6.38 -36.58 6.77
CA SER A 186 7.16 -37.75 6.36
C SER A 186 6.61 -38.46 5.11
N SER A 187 5.38 -38.15 4.71
CA SER A 187 4.74 -38.67 3.50
C SER A 187 3.82 -37.60 2.93
N HIS A 188 4.01 -37.26 1.65
CA HIS A 188 3.14 -36.35 0.92
C HIS A 188 2.75 -36.94 -0.43
N SER A 189 1.55 -36.59 -0.90
CA SER A 189 1.06 -36.92 -2.25
C SER A 189 0.84 -35.68 -3.11
N MET A 190 1.52 -34.58 -2.75
CA MET A 190 1.46 -33.32 -3.47
C MET A 190 1.97 -33.45 -4.91
N PRO A 191 1.30 -32.80 -5.89
CA PRO A 191 1.76 -32.77 -7.27
C PRO A 191 2.94 -31.80 -7.41
N ILE A 192 4.16 -32.30 -7.17
CA ILE A 192 5.40 -31.51 -7.17
C ILE A 192 5.62 -30.72 -8.46
N THR A 193 5.27 -31.32 -9.60
CA THR A 193 5.39 -30.69 -10.92
C THR A 193 4.48 -29.45 -11.03
N GLU A 194 3.28 -29.49 -10.46
CA GLU A 194 2.36 -28.36 -10.45
C GLU A 194 2.86 -27.24 -9.52
N ILE A 195 3.27 -27.59 -8.30
CA ILE A 195 3.89 -26.64 -7.36
C ILE A 195 5.06 -25.95 -8.03
N SER A 196 5.95 -26.74 -8.63
CA SER A 196 7.18 -26.25 -9.24
C SER A 196 6.90 -25.35 -10.44
N LYS A 197 5.85 -25.65 -11.24
CA LYS A 197 5.41 -24.78 -12.34
C LYS A 197 4.84 -23.46 -11.84
N ILE A 198 3.97 -23.48 -10.82
CA ILE A 198 3.42 -22.25 -10.23
C ILE A 198 4.56 -21.41 -9.67
N TYR A 199 5.47 -22.05 -8.96
CA TYR A 199 6.61 -21.41 -8.32
C TYR A 199 7.63 -20.85 -9.30
N PHE A 200 7.94 -21.58 -10.37
CA PHE A 200 8.80 -21.11 -11.46
C PHE A 200 8.24 -19.82 -12.09
N ASN A 201 6.93 -19.74 -12.29
CA ASN A 201 6.29 -18.52 -12.79
C ASN A 201 6.44 -17.33 -11.82
N LEU A 202 6.40 -17.59 -10.51
CA LEU A 202 6.65 -16.56 -9.50
C LEU A 202 8.09 -16.05 -9.57
N ILE A 203 9.07 -16.96 -9.62
CA ILE A 203 10.49 -16.60 -9.79
C ILE A 203 10.70 -15.82 -11.08
N HIS A 204 10.12 -16.26 -12.19
CA HIS A 204 10.27 -15.59 -13.48
C HIS A 204 9.68 -14.17 -13.47
N THR A 205 8.61 -13.94 -12.71
CA THR A 205 7.91 -12.64 -12.66
C THR A 205 8.53 -11.68 -11.64
N HIS A 206 8.98 -12.18 -10.50
CA HIS A 206 9.37 -11.37 -9.34
C HIS A 206 10.84 -11.55 -8.93
N GLY A 207 11.58 -12.42 -9.60
CA GLY A 207 12.97 -12.75 -9.29
C GLY A 207 13.12 -13.85 -8.24
N ILE A 208 14.37 -14.24 -7.98
CA ILE A 208 14.73 -15.27 -6.99
C ILE A 208 14.43 -14.74 -5.58
N PRO A 209 13.82 -15.53 -4.66
CA PRO A 209 13.50 -15.08 -3.31
C PRO A 209 14.73 -15.04 -2.40
N ASN A 210 15.62 -14.09 -2.66
CA ASN A 210 16.83 -13.84 -1.88
C ASN A 210 16.59 -12.90 -0.67
N ASN A 211 15.41 -12.26 -0.61
CA ASN A 211 15.05 -11.35 0.45
C ASN A 211 13.55 -11.48 0.76
N LYS A 212 13.16 -10.97 1.94
CA LYS A 212 11.80 -11.08 2.47
C LYS A 212 10.76 -10.34 1.61
N ASN A 213 11.12 -9.25 0.96
CA ASN A 213 10.22 -8.48 0.10
C ASN A 213 9.81 -9.30 -1.13
N THR A 214 10.74 -10.04 -1.73
CA THR A 214 10.43 -10.95 -2.84
C THR A 214 9.44 -12.05 -2.41
N ILE A 215 9.58 -12.59 -1.19
CA ILE A 215 8.65 -13.59 -0.64
C ILE A 215 7.26 -12.97 -0.42
N ILE A 216 7.19 -11.72 0.04
CA ILE A 216 5.93 -10.98 0.19
C ILE A 216 5.24 -10.78 -1.17
N LEU A 217 5.99 -10.49 -2.24
CA LEU A 217 5.44 -10.39 -3.59
C LEU A 217 4.87 -11.74 -4.06
N PHE A 218 5.55 -12.85 -3.76
CA PHE A 218 5.05 -14.19 -4.08
C PHE A 218 3.73 -14.47 -3.36
N TYR A 219 3.68 -14.21 -2.05
CA TYR A 219 2.47 -14.35 -1.24
C TYR A 219 1.30 -13.55 -1.82
N LYS A 220 1.51 -12.27 -2.16
CA LYS A 220 0.48 -11.42 -2.80
C LYS A 220 -0.02 -11.97 -4.12
N SER A 221 0.90 -12.37 -5.00
CA SER A 221 0.53 -12.94 -6.30
C SER A 221 -0.32 -14.20 -6.13
N LEU A 222 0.00 -15.04 -5.14
CA LEU A 222 -0.75 -16.25 -4.84
C LEU A 222 -2.13 -15.94 -4.27
N THR A 223 -2.22 -15.04 -3.28
CA THR A 223 -3.50 -14.60 -2.70
C THR A 223 -4.43 -13.98 -3.75
N ASN A 224 -3.90 -13.15 -4.65
CA ASN A 224 -4.68 -12.53 -5.72
C ASN A 224 -5.20 -13.57 -6.73
N LYS A 225 -4.34 -14.52 -7.12
CA LYS A 225 -4.73 -15.62 -8.01
C LYS A 225 -5.86 -16.45 -7.40
N LYS A 226 -5.79 -16.69 -6.09
CA LYS A 226 -6.78 -17.44 -5.33
C LYS A 226 -8.15 -16.75 -5.25
N LYS A 227 -8.18 -15.42 -5.12
CA LYS A 227 -9.43 -14.63 -5.17
C LYS A 227 -10.09 -14.62 -6.55
N ALA A 228 -9.33 -14.89 -7.60
CA ALA A 228 -9.82 -14.92 -8.99
C ALA A 228 -10.31 -16.31 -9.43
N THR A 229 -10.19 -17.34 -8.59
CA THR A 229 -10.60 -18.73 -8.87
C THR A 229 -11.85 -19.06 -8.07
#